data_AF-A0A1W6BBF2-F1
#
_entry.id   AF-A0A1W6BBF2-F1
#
_cell.length_a   1.000
_cell.length_b   1.000
_cell.length_c   1.000
_cell.angle_alpha   90.00
_cell.angle_beta   90.00
_cell.angle_gamma   90.00
#
_symmetry.space_group_name_H-M   'P 1'
#
loop_
_entity.id
_entity.type
_entity.pdbx_description
1 polymer ?
#
loop_
_entity_poly.entity_id
_entity_poly.type
_entity_poly.pdbx_seq_one_letter_code
_entity_poly.pdbx_strand_id
1 'polypeptide(L)'
;MNDTGIKRQRGRPSTGNALSPAERARRYRENKKIREAEHPRPSRAELLAQLETAHNRIRQLESQLTSFVAPDNDSGKLWAIQDRKGSARWQTVKKGLAKAEAEKILDKLAASEGTGNYTYRMIEE
;
A
#
# COMPACT_ATOMS: atom_id res chain seq x y z
N MET A 1 -13.73 55.12 -39.96
CA MET A 1 -14.68 54.11 -40.48
C MET A 1 -14.12 52.72 -40.15
N ASN A 2 -14.80 52.07 -39.21
CA ASN A 2 -14.91 50.63 -38.92
C ASN A 2 -13.63 49.80 -38.78
N ASP A 3 -13.13 49.78 -37.54
CA ASP A 3 -12.26 48.75 -36.98
C ASP A 3 -13.09 47.46 -36.77
N THR A 4 -13.10 46.55 -37.75
CA THR A 4 -13.82 45.27 -37.64
C THR A 4 -12.98 44.29 -36.83
N GLY A 5 -13.06 44.39 -35.51
CA GLY A 5 -12.44 43.48 -34.56
C GLY A 5 -12.92 42.04 -34.73
N ILE A 6 -12.18 41.23 -35.49
CA ILE A 6 -12.36 39.78 -35.53
C ILE A 6 -11.85 39.23 -34.20
N LYS A 7 -12.77 39.04 -33.25
CA LYS A 7 -12.48 38.43 -31.95
C LYS A 7 -11.96 37.00 -32.18
N ARG A 8 -10.66 36.78 -32.00
CA ARG A 8 -10.02 35.47 -32.09
C ARG A 8 -10.60 34.56 -31.00
N GLN A 9 -11.43 33.58 -31.37
CA GLN A 9 -11.83 32.54 -30.44
C GLN A 9 -10.59 31.75 -30.00
N ARG A 10 -10.39 31.61 -28.69
CA ARG A 10 -9.26 30.87 -28.11
C ARG A 10 -9.23 29.45 -28.68
N GLY A 11 -8.07 29.02 -29.19
CA GLY A 11 -7.82 27.65 -29.64
C GLY A 11 -7.81 27.40 -31.16
N ARG A 12 -7.97 28.42 -32.02
CA ARG A 12 -7.72 28.28 -33.47
C ARG A 12 -6.29 28.71 -33.82
N PRO A 13 -5.48 27.86 -34.48
CA PRO A 13 -4.17 28.25 -35.00
C PRO A 13 -4.29 29.47 -35.93
N SER A 14 -3.32 30.38 -35.86
CA SER A 14 -3.30 31.64 -36.63
C SER A 14 -2.97 31.46 -38.12
N THR A 15 -2.69 30.24 -38.58
CA THR A 15 -2.27 29.93 -39.95
C THR A 15 -3.19 28.87 -40.56
N GLY A 16 -3.52 29.03 -41.85
CA GLY A 16 -4.59 28.35 -42.60
C GLY A 16 -4.54 26.82 -42.75
N ASN A 17 -3.83 26.11 -41.87
CA ASN A 17 -3.72 24.64 -41.84
C ASN A 17 -4.56 24.01 -40.72
N ALA A 18 -5.56 24.72 -40.20
CA ALA A 18 -6.47 24.16 -39.20
C ALA A 18 -7.40 23.13 -39.85
N LEU A 19 -7.33 21.87 -39.40
CA LEU A 19 -8.26 20.82 -39.83
C LEU A 19 -9.71 21.27 -39.65
N SER A 20 -10.52 21.00 -40.66
CA SER A 20 -11.97 21.16 -40.59
C SER A 20 -12.53 20.37 -39.41
N PRO A 21 -13.63 20.82 -38.77
CA PRO A 21 -14.33 20.03 -37.74
C PRO A 21 -14.61 18.59 -38.19
N ALA A 22 -14.94 18.38 -39.46
CA ALA A 22 -15.20 17.06 -40.03
C ALA A 22 -13.94 16.19 -40.09
N GLU A 23 -12.80 16.74 -40.51
CA GLU A 23 -11.51 16.03 -40.56
C GLU A 23 -10.99 15.69 -39.17
N ARG A 24 -11.17 16.62 -38.21
CA ARG A 24 -10.84 16.38 -36.80
C ARG A 24 -11.65 15.21 -36.23
N ALA A 25 -12.94 15.16 -36.54
CA ALA A 25 -13.81 14.05 -36.11
C ALA A 25 -13.40 12.71 -36.75
N ARG A 26 -12.99 12.70 -38.03
CA ARG A 26 -12.46 11.49 -38.69
C ARG A 26 -11.19 11.01 -38.03
N ARG A 27 -10.19 11.89 -37.86
CA ARG A 27 -8.92 11.56 -37.17
C ARG A 27 -9.15 11.07 -35.75
N TYR A 28 -10.09 11.65 -35.01
CA TYR A 28 -10.44 11.18 -33.67
C TYR A 28 -10.97 9.74 -33.68
N ARG A 29 -11.85 9.39 -34.63
CA ARG A 29 -12.38 8.03 -34.78
C ARG A 29 -11.30 7.03 -35.18
N GLU A 30 -10.44 7.41 -36.12
CA GLU A 30 -9.29 6.58 -36.55
C GLU A 30 -8.33 6.32 -35.39
N ASN A 31 -7.90 7.37 -34.70
CA ASN A 31 -7.02 7.24 -33.53
C ASN A 31 -7.68 6.45 -32.40
N LYS A 32 -8.99 6.61 -32.19
CA LYS A 32 -9.74 5.81 -31.21
C LYS A 32 -9.72 4.31 -31.58
N LYS A 33 -9.94 3.98 -32.86
CA LYS A 33 -9.90 2.61 -33.36
C LYS A 33 -8.51 1.98 -33.20
N ILE A 34 -7.45 2.74 -33.51
CA ILE A 34 -6.07 2.30 -33.31
C ILE A 34 -5.81 2.02 -31.83
N ARG A 35 -6.18 2.95 -30.94
CA ARG A 35 -5.99 2.79 -29.50
C ARG A 35 -6.75 1.60 -28.92
N GLU A 36 -7.97 1.35 -29.39
CA GLU A 36 -8.76 0.18 -28.96
C GLU A 36 -8.18 -1.15 -29.47
N ALA A 37 -7.46 -1.14 -30.61
CA ALA A 37 -6.75 -2.30 -31.13
C ALA A 37 -5.41 -2.55 -30.43
N GLU A 38 -4.65 -1.50 -30.11
CA GLU A 38 -3.37 -1.57 -29.39
C GLU A 38 -3.57 -1.97 -27.92
N HIS A 39 -4.64 -1.50 -27.30
CA HIS A 39 -5.00 -1.80 -25.92
C HIS A 39 -6.42 -2.37 -25.86
N PRO A 40 -6.60 -3.64 -26.23
CA PRO A 40 -7.89 -4.29 -26.11
C PRO A 40 -8.32 -4.25 -24.64
N ARG A 41 -9.54 -3.78 -24.40
CA ARG A 41 -10.11 -3.83 -23.06
C ARG A 41 -10.33 -5.29 -22.71
N PRO A 42 -9.93 -5.73 -21.50
CA PRO A 42 -10.15 -7.10 -21.11
C PRO A 42 -11.64 -7.41 -21.15
N SER A 43 -11.97 -8.59 -21.65
CA SER A 43 -13.36 -9.05 -21.67
C SER A 43 -13.89 -9.21 -20.24
N ARG A 44 -15.22 -9.19 -20.07
CA ARG A 44 -15.83 -9.46 -18.75
C ARG A 44 -15.37 -10.82 -18.19
N ALA A 45 -15.20 -11.81 -19.06
CA ALA A 45 -14.72 -13.13 -18.67
C ALA A 45 -13.27 -13.09 -18.16
N GLU A 46 -12.39 -12.35 -18.83
CA GLU A 46 -11.00 -12.14 -18.39
C GLU A 46 -10.93 -11.42 -17.04
N LEU A 47 -11.75 -10.39 -16.84
CA LEU A 47 -11.82 -9.68 -15.56
C LEU A 47 -12.29 -10.59 -14.42
N LEU A 48 -13.29 -11.45 -14.67
CA LEU A 48 -13.75 -12.43 -13.69
C LEU A 48 -12.66 -13.48 -13.39
N ALA A 49 -11.92 -13.93 -14.40
CA ALA A 49 -10.80 -14.85 -14.20
C ALA A 49 -9.68 -14.20 -13.38
N GLN A 50 -9.35 -12.92 -13.62
CA GLN A 50 -8.37 -12.17 -12.84
C GLN A 50 -8.81 -11.97 -11.38
N LEU A 51 -10.10 -11.76 -11.15
CA LEU A 51 -10.66 -11.64 -9.80
C LEU A 51 -10.54 -12.97 -9.05
N GLU A 52 -10.87 -14.08 -9.71
CA GLU A 52 -10.76 -15.42 -9.13
C GLU A 52 -9.30 -15.77 -8.79
N THR A 53 -8.35 -15.46 -9.68
CA THR A 53 -6.93 -15.69 -9.40
C THR A 53 -6.43 -14.83 -8.24
N ALA A 54 -6.83 -13.56 -8.17
CA ALA A 54 -6.49 -12.68 -7.06
C ALA A 54 -7.06 -13.20 -5.73
N HIS A 55 -8.32 -13.62 -5.70
CA HIS A 55 -8.93 -14.21 -4.51
C HIS A 55 -8.22 -15.48 -4.04
N ASN A 56 -7.86 -16.37 -4.96
CA ASN A 56 -7.13 -17.59 -4.60
C ASN A 56 -5.72 -17.27 -4.06
N ARG A 57 -5.05 -16.24 -4.60
CA ARG A 57 -3.77 -15.78 -4.07
C ARG A 57 -3.90 -15.20 -2.66
N ILE A 58 -4.95 -14.41 -2.41
CA ILE A 58 -5.24 -13.85 -1.07
C ILE A 58 -5.43 -15.00 -0.07
N ARG A 59 -6.30 -15.97 -0.37
CA ARG A 59 -6.54 -17.14 0.50
C ARG A 59 -5.26 -17.92 0.80
N GLN A 60 -4.40 -18.10 -0.21
CA GLN A 60 -3.12 -18.78 -0.02
C GLN A 60 -2.20 -17.99 0.93
N LEU A 61 -2.08 -16.68 0.73
CA LEU A 61 -1.28 -15.82 1.60
C LEU A 61 -1.83 -15.77 3.02
N GLU A 62 -3.15 -15.70 3.19
CA GLU A 62 -3.81 -15.78 4.48
C GLU A 62 -3.55 -17.12 5.18
N SER A 63 -3.59 -18.24 4.46
CA SER A 63 -3.23 -19.54 5.02
C SER A 63 -1.75 -19.60 5.43
N GLN A 64 -0.85 -19.02 4.65
CA GLN A 64 0.57 -18.93 5.00
C GLN A 64 0.77 -18.07 6.24
N LEU A 65 0.18 -16.87 6.29
CA LEU A 65 0.21 -16.03 7.47
C LEU A 65 -0.38 -16.73 8.68
N THR A 66 -1.49 -17.44 8.52
CA THR A 66 -2.10 -18.24 9.59
C THR A 66 -1.17 -19.37 10.03
N SER A 67 -0.32 -19.94 9.17
CA SER A 67 0.66 -20.94 9.59
C SER A 67 1.89 -20.34 10.29
N PHE A 68 2.26 -19.10 9.98
CA PHE A 68 3.35 -18.37 10.65
C PHE A 68 2.92 -17.70 11.96
N VAL A 69 1.71 -17.17 11.97
CA VAL A 69 1.05 -16.51 13.10
C VAL A 69 0.18 -17.50 13.87
N ALA A 70 0.08 -18.76 13.39
CA ALA A 70 -0.40 -19.89 14.18
C ALA A 70 0.40 -19.79 15.46
N PRO A 71 -0.27 -19.42 16.54
CA PRO A 71 0.47 -18.99 17.68
C PRO A 71 1.19 -20.24 18.16
N ASP A 72 2.50 -20.10 18.42
CA ASP A 72 3.05 -20.65 19.64
C ASP A 72 2.23 -20.07 20.82
N ASN A 73 0.94 -20.44 20.88
CA ASN A 73 0.04 -20.18 21.97
C ASN A 73 0.48 -21.19 22.99
N ASP A 74 1.19 -20.68 23.99
CA ASP A 74 1.52 -21.41 25.19
C ASP A 74 2.36 -22.67 24.94
N SER A 75 3.64 -22.47 24.62
CA SER A 75 4.65 -23.48 25.00
C SER A 75 4.74 -23.70 26.53
N GLY A 76 3.82 -23.13 27.33
CA GLY A 76 3.86 -23.04 28.78
C GLY A 76 5.00 -22.19 29.32
N LYS A 77 5.83 -21.63 28.42
CA LYS A 77 7.00 -20.86 28.77
C LYS A 77 6.59 -19.48 29.24
N LEU A 78 7.06 -19.15 30.44
CA LEU A 78 6.93 -17.82 31.00
C LEU A 78 8.02 -16.93 30.40
N TRP A 79 7.68 -15.67 30.23
CA TRP A 79 8.55 -14.65 29.68
C TRP A 79 8.83 -13.59 30.74
N ALA A 80 10.04 -13.05 30.69
CA ALA A 80 10.48 -11.95 31.51
C ALA A 80 10.92 -10.76 30.64
N ILE A 81 10.63 -9.55 31.13
CA ILE A 81 11.08 -8.30 30.51
C ILE A 81 12.26 -7.79 31.31
N GLN A 82 13.34 -7.52 30.59
CA GLN A 82 14.51 -6.88 31.14
C GLN A 82 14.71 -5.50 30.54
N ASP A 83 15.24 -4.59 31.35
CA ASP A 83 15.71 -3.30 30.92
C ASP A 83 17.20 -3.14 31.20
N ARG A 84 17.81 -2.20 30.49
CA ARG A 84 19.12 -1.66 30.85
C ARG A 84 19.17 -0.20 30.46
N LYS A 85 20.00 0.55 31.16
CA LYS A 85 20.31 1.94 30.82
C LYS A 85 21.70 2.01 30.17
N GLY A 86 21.76 2.34 28.88
CA GLY A 86 23.02 2.37 28.12
C GLY A 86 23.80 1.04 28.19
N SER A 87 25.03 1.08 28.71
CA SER A 87 25.91 -0.09 28.87
C SER A 87 25.76 -0.80 30.23
N ALA A 88 24.79 -0.40 31.05
CA ALA A 88 24.54 -1.04 32.34
C ALA A 88 24.11 -2.52 32.18
N ARG A 89 24.24 -3.28 33.28
CA ARG A 89 23.77 -4.66 33.36
C ARG A 89 22.25 -4.72 33.17
N TRP A 90 21.78 -5.76 32.47
CA TRP A 90 20.37 -6.06 32.35
C TRP A 90 19.74 -6.38 33.71
N GLN A 91 18.61 -5.74 33.98
CA GLN A 91 17.80 -5.95 35.18
C GLN A 91 16.42 -6.49 34.79
N THR A 92 15.90 -7.43 35.57
CA THR A 92 14.55 -7.98 35.34
C THR A 92 13.52 -7.06 35.97
N VAL A 93 12.63 -6.52 35.14
CA VAL A 93 11.58 -5.57 35.55
C VAL A 93 10.26 -6.30 35.79
N LYS A 94 9.94 -7.27 34.94
CA LYS A 94 8.75 -8.13 35.06
C LYS A 94 9.07 -9.55 34.68
N LYS A 95 8.35 -10.49 35.29
CA LYS A 95 8.59 -11.93 35.20
C LYS A 95 7.24 -12.67 35.23
N GLY A 96 7.19 -13.92 34.77
CA GLY A 96 5.99 -14.75 34.80
C GLY A 96 4.91 -14.36 33.80
N LEU A 97 5.27 -13.72 32.69
CA LEU A 97 4.32 -13.19 31.71
C LEU A 97 4.05 -14.21 30.60
N ALA A 98 2.81 -14.28 30.12
CA ALA A 98 2.53 -14.93 28.84
C ALA A 98 3.17 -14.12 27.71
N LYS A 99 3.61 -14.79 26.63
CA LYS A 99 4.29 -14.15 25.50
C LYS A 99 3.53 -12.92 24.96
N ALA A 100 2.24 -13.07 24.71
CA ALA A 100 1.39 -12.00 24.19
C ALA A 100 1.23 -10.82 25.19
N GLU A 101 1.32 -11.08 26.49
CA GLU A 101 1.29 -10.03 27.51
C GLU A 101 2.63 -9.29 27.58
N ALA A 102 3.75 -10.03 27.50
CA ALA A 102 5.08 -9.48 27.48
C ALA A 102 5.32 -8.59 26.24
N GLU A 103 4.85 -9.02 25.06
CA GLU A 103 4.89 -8.23 23.82
C GLU A 103 4.12 -6.90 23.96
N LYS A 104 2.89 -6.94 24.48
CA LYS A 104 2.10 -5.72 24.75
C LYS A 104 2.78 -4.76 25.70
N ILE A 105 3.46 -5.28 26.73
CA ILE A 105 4.20 -4.45 27.68
C ILE A 105 5.45 -3.87 27.01
N LEU A 106 6.16 -4.66 26.21
CA LEU A 106 7.34 -4.22 25.48
C LEU A 106 7.00 -3.09 24.48
N ASP A 107 5.91 -3.24 23.73
CA ASP A 107 5.42 -2.21 22.80
C ASP A 107 5.07 -0.91 23.52
N LYS A 108 4.40 -1.00 24.67
CA LYS A 108 4.10 0.19 25.51
C LYS A 108 5.38 0.85 26.02
N LEU A 109 6.37 0.06 26.44
CA LEU A 109 7.66 0.58 26.91
C LEU A 109 8.44 1.26 25.79
N ALA A 110 8.45 0.65 24.59
CA ALA A 110 9.09 1.22 23.40
C ALA A 110 8.40 2.50 22.90
N ALA A 111 7.08 2.59 23.02
CA ALA A 111 6.30 3.78 22.64
C ALA A 111 6.33 4.90 23.69
N SER A 112 6.85 4.65 24.90
CA SER A 112 6.86 5.66 25.96
C SER A 112 7.94 6.73 25.73
N GLU A 113 7.51 7.98 25.59
CA GLU A 113 8.40 9.14 25.46
C GLU A 113 9.24 9.31 26.74
N GLY A 114 10.57 9.33 26.59
CA GLY A 114 11.53 9.42 27.72
C GLY A 114 12.42 8.19 27.92
N THR A 115 12.24 7.14 27.13
CA THR A 115 13.04 5.91 27.20
C THR A 115 14.28 5.91 26.30
N GLY A 116 14.69 7.04 25.73
CA GLY A 116 15.84 7.10 24.79
C GLY A 116 17.17 6.57 25.33
N ASN A 117 17.32 6.43 26.65
CA ASN A 117 18.50 5.83 27.29
C ASN A 117 18.29 4.39 27.77
N TYR A 118 17.06 3.88 27.70
CA TYR A 118 16.68 2.54 28.14
C TYR A 118 16.52 1.62 26.94
N THR A 119 17.10 0.43 27.03
CA THR A 119 16.85 -0.66 26.09
C THR A 119 16.03 -1.72 26.81
N TYR A 120 14.97 -2.19 26.17
CA TYR A 120 14.13 -3.26 26.68
C TYR A 120 14.34 -4.52 25.84
N ARG A 121 14.24 -5.68 26.48
CA ARG A 121 14.19 -6.96 25.79
C ARG A 121 13.25 -7.92 26.51
N MET A 122 12.72 -8.85 25.73
CA MET A 122 11.93 -9.97 26.22
C MET A 122 12.80 -11.23 26.15
N ILE A 123 12.83 -12.02 27.23
CA ILE A 123 13.57 -13.28 27.32
C ILE A 123 12.67 -14.39 27.85
N GLU A 124 12.90 -15.62 27.43
CA GLU A 124 12.30 -16.81 28.05
C GLU A 124 12.88 -16.98 29.46
N GLU A 125 12.04 -17.36 30.44
CA GLU A 125 12.48 -17.73 31.80
C GLU A 125 13.19 -19.08 31.87
#